data_AF-A0A9D6WRK6-F1
#
_entry.id   AF-A0A9D6WRK6-F1
#
_cell.length_a   1.000
_cell.length_b   1.000
_cell.length_c   1.000
_cell.angle_alpha   90.00
_cell.angle_beta   90.00
_cell.angle_gamma   90.00
#
_symmetry.space_group_name_H-M   'P 1'
#
loop_
_entity.id
_entity.type
_entity.pdbx_description
1 polymer ?
#
loop_
_entity_poly.entity_id
_entity_poly.type
_entity_poly.pdbx_seq_one_letter_code
_entity_poly.pdbx_strand_id
1 'polypeptide(L)'
;TNYAPLIITFIAATWFLIALYAIIPQFSPRGESVYIGRYPQTPLAMLAGLFIPAKIEYVLKLFASVGFLALFDPITVLIGAPSLVLNLLSAYDAQYSGTYHYSAPVAPYFVLAAIGGAQKIRNSQFAIRNLKAGLIASAFLVALGYHLVAGYTPIGGEYFLPEYTLHHKDLARFIRQIPPAAKVSTTASLFPHLSHRPVLYRFPTIRDAEYILLDVSQSHITNPIDYRENYLRALDLGFGIRDALDGYILLQRGVAQKELPEGFYTFLRECNCTAPQNRVLIDFGDKVRFLGYDVRQDDWQRVYLRTYWARLPGLNNNFALYPFFPDENGAPRADAQLPPLLVHFWYPTLRWQPDEAIIADTTPLELGDRAKIGLGVFFGASWDDPEFILPPRTDAPIPLNGDWAMIGELVRDGKKYRAVAPSQK
;
A
#
# COMPACT_ATOMS: atom_id res chain seq x y z
N THR A 1 32.47 3.73 43.12
CA THR A 1 31.11 3.67 42.53
C THR A 1 31.22 3.96 41.05
N ASN A 2 30.73 3.05 40.19
CA ASN A 2 30.79 3.25 38.75
C ASN A 2 29.60 4.11 38.31
N TYR A 3 29.81 5.41 38.10
CA TYR A 3 28.78 6.35 37.66
C TYR A 3 28.48 6.29 36.16
N ALA A 4 29.21 5.47 35.39
CA ALA A 4 29.06 5.41 33.94
C ALA A 4 27.61 5.16 33.47
N PRO A 5 26.79 4.27 34.08
CA PRO A 5 25.40 4.07 33.65
C PRO A 5 24.53 5.32 33.82
N LEU A 6 24.71 6.06 34.93
CA LEU A 6 23.96 7.30 35.18
C LEU A 6 24.36 8.39 34.18
N ILE A 7 25.66 8.51 33.89
CA ILE A 7 26.18 9.46 32.90
C ILE A 7 25.62 9.15 31.51
N ILE A 8 25.63 7.88 31.10
CA ILE A 8 25.08 7.44 29.80
C ILE A 8 23.58 7.74 29.72
N THR A 9 22.81 7.39 30.75
CA THR A 9 21.37 7.68 30.81
C THR A 9 21.09 9.17 30.73
N PHE A 10 21.87 10.00 31.44
CA PHE A 10 21.74 11.45 31.40
C PHE A 10 22.03 11.98 30.00
N ILE A 11 23.15 11.60 29.38
CA ILE A 11 23.51 12.03 28.02
C ILE A 11 22.43 11.61 27.01
N ALA A 12 21.93 10.37 27.10
CA ALA A 12 20.88 9.86 26.22
C ALA A 12 19.56 10.64 26.39
N ALA A 13 19.15 10.92 27.64
CA ALA A 13 17.95 11.72 27.92
C ALA A 13 18.11 13.17 27.43
N THR A 14 19.26 13.79 27.68
CA THR A 14 19.57 15.14 27.18
C THR A 14 19.54 15.17 25.66
N TRP A 15 20.18 14.20 24.98
CA TRP A 15 20.14 14.10 23.53
C TRP A 15 18.73 13.91 22.99
N PHE A 16 17.93 13.03 23.60
CA PHE A 16 16.53 12.82 23.25
C PHE A 16 15.71 14.12 23.34
N LEU A 17 15.85 14.87 24.44
CA LEU A 17 15.15 16.13 24.64
C LEU A 17 15.59 17.19 23.61
N ILE A 18 16.89 17.32 23.35
CA ILE A 18 17.42 18.23 22.33
C ILE A 18 16.88 17.86 20.93
N ALA A 19 16.92 16.57 20.58
CA ALA A 19 16.42 16.10 19.30
C ALA A 19 14.93 16.40 19.13
N LEU A 20 14.12 16.09 20.15
CA LEU A 20 12.67 16.19 20.09
C LEU A 20 12.14 17.64 20.15
N TYR A 21 12.76 18.49 20.97
CA TYR A 21 12.24 19.83 21.28
C TYR A 21 13.04 20.98 20.68
N ALA A 22 14.27 20.75 20.20
CA ALA A 22 15.07 21.79 19.55
C ALA A 22 15.31 21.46 18.07
N ILE A 23 15.93 20.31 17.77
CA ILE A 23 16.37 19.98 16.41
C ILE A 23 15.17 19.75 15.49
N ILE A 24 14.29 18.79 15.80
CA ILE A 24 13.16 18.47 14.91
C ILE A 24 12.24 19.69 14.70
N PRO A 25 11.82 20.43 15.74
CA PRO A 25 11.00 21.62 15.57
C PRO A 25 11.64 22.71 14.70
N GLN A 26 12.95 22.93 14.82
CA GLN A 26 13.68 23.92 14.01
C GLN A 26 13.59 23.64 12.50
N PHE A 27 13.54 22.37 12.09
CA PHE A 27 13.45 21.97 10.69
C PHE A 27 12.03 21.59 10.25
N SER A 28 11.05 21.65 11.16
CA SER A 28 9.65 21.39 10.87
C SER A 28 8.96 22.67 10.42
N PRO A 29 8.20 22.65 9.30
CA PRO A 29 7.43 23.81 8.85
C PRO A 29 6.42 24.32 9.88
N ARG A 30 6.00 23.48 10.83
CA ARG A 30 5.04 23.82 11.89
C ARG A 30 5.70 24.32 13.17
N GLY A 31 7.04 24.31 13.26
CA GLY A 31 7.75 24.66 14.50
C GLY A 31 7.53 23.67 15.65
N GLU A 32 7.02 22.47 15.35
CA GLU A 32 6.77 21.39 16.31
C GLU A 32 7.24 20.05 15.75
N SER A 33 7.46 19.07 16.63
CA SER A 33 7.82 17.72 16.20
C SER A 33 6.65 17.05 15.47
N VAL A 34 6.88 16.69 14.20
CA VAL A 34 5.92 15.97 13.35
C VAL A 34 5.48 14.61 13.94
N TYR A 35 6.23 14.09 14.91
CA TYR A 35 5.93 12.81 15.56
C TYR A 35 4.93 12.94 16.71
N ILE A 36 4.74 14.13 17.29
CA ILE A 36 3.82 14.35 18.43
C ILE A 36 2.38 14.02 18.03
N GLY A 37 1.99 14.33 16.78
CA GLY A 37 0.65 14.02 16.25
C GLY A 37 0.30 12.53 16.21
N ARG A 38 1.27 11.63 16.41
CA ARG A 38 1.01 10.18 16.51
C ARG A 38 0.52 9.75 17.88
N TYR A 39 0.62 10.61 18.90
CA TYR A 39 0.32 10.26 20.28
C TYR A 39 -0.98 10.92 20.76
N PRO A 40 -1.80 10.22 21.56
CA PRO A 40 -2.93 10.86 22.23
C PRO A 40 -2.48 12.04 23.09
N GLN A 41 -3.28 13.10 23.12
CA GLN A 41 -2.92 14.35 23.79
C GLN A 41 -3.15 14.32 25.32
N THR A 42 -3.78 13.27 25.85
CA THR A 42 -4.07 13.15 27.29
C THR A 42 -3.47 11.87 27.86
N PRO A 43 -2.92 11.91 29.09
CA PRO A 43 -2.38 10.72 29.76
C PRO A 43 -3.40 9.59 29.89
N LEU A 44 -4.67 9.92 30.15
CA LEU A 44 -5.75 8.94 30.25
C LEU A 44 -5.97 8.20 28.93
N ALA A 45 -5.98 8.92 27.80
CA ALA A 45 -6.12 8.29 26.48
C ALA A 45 -4.90 7.43 26.13
N MET A 46 -3.69 7.86 26.51
CA MET A 46 -2.48 7.06 26.35
C MET A 46 -2.55 5.75 27.14
N LEU A 47 -2.96 5.79 28.41
CA LEU A 47 -3.10 4.62 29.27
C LEU A 47 -4.21 3.68 28.79
N ALA A 48 -5.38 4.22 28.45
CA ALA A 48 -6.48 3.44 27.88
C ALA A 48 -6.05 2.77 26.56
N GLY A 49 -5.26 3.49 25.77
CA GLY A 49 -4.72 3.01 24.52
C GLY A 49 -3.72 1.86 24.64
N LEU A 50 -3.11 1.58 25.80
CA LEU A 50 -2.12 0.51 25.98
C LEU A 50 -2.73 -0.90 25.89
N PHE A 51 -3.99 -1.06 26.29
CA PHE A 51 -4.64 -2.36 26.47
C PHE A 51 -5.66 -2.69 25.39
N ILE A 52 -5.59 -2.00 24.24
CA ILE A 52 -6.44 -2.35 23.10
C ILE A 52 -6.01 -3.72 22.52
N PRO A 53 -6.96 -4.50 21.96
CA PRO A 53 -6.66 -5.85 21.44
C PRO A 53 -5.47 -5.89 20.47
N ALA A 54 -5.37 -4.93 19.56
CA ALA A 54 -4.28 -4.85 18.58
C ALA A 54 -2.88 -4.73 19.21
N LYS A 55 -2.74 -4.03 20.33
CA LYS A 55 -1.45 -3.86 21.02
C LYS A 55 -1.10 -5.05 21.91
N ILE A 56 -2.11 -5.71 22.48
CA ILE A 56 -1.90 -6.99 23.15
C ILE A 56 -1.40 -8.01 22.13
N GLU A 57 -2.07 -8.09 20.98
CA GLU A 57 -1.66 -8.96 19.87
C GLU A 57 -0.23 -8.66 19.40
N TYR A 58 0.14 -7.38 19.26
CA TYR A 58 1.49 -6.96 18.92
C TYR A 58 2.55 -7.51 19.88
N VAL A 59 2.34 -7.38 21.19
CA VAL A 59 3.26 -7.90 22.21
C VAL A 59 3.33 -9.42 22.16
N LEU A 60 2.18 -10.09 21.99
CA LEU A 60 2.13 -11.55 21.83
C LEU A 60 2.89 -12.01 20.59
N LYS A 61 2.77 -11.29 19.46
CA LYS A 61 3.54 -11.54 18.23
C LYS A 61 5.05 -11.42 18.47
N LEU A 62 5.50 -10.39 19.19
CA LEU A 62 6.92 -10.24 19.56
C LEU A 62 7.41 -11.42 20.40
N PHE A 63 6.65 -11.88 21.39
CA PHE A 63 7.03 -13.06 22.18
C PHE A 63 6.96 -14.36 21.37
N ALA A 64 5.92 -14.55 20.54
CA ALA A 64 5.75 -15.72 19.70
C ALA A 64 6.90 -15.86 18.69
N SER A 65 7.42 -14.75 18.17
CA SER A 65 8.57 -14.73 17.26
C SER A 65 9.84 -15.38 17.83
N VAL A 66 9.93 -15.47 19.16
CA VAL A 66 11.02 -16.11 19.88
C VAL A 66 10.55 -17.26 20.79
N GLY A 67 9.38 -17.84 20.49
CA GLY A 67 8.86 -19.01 21.20
C GLY A 67 8.55 -18.75 22.68
N PHE A 68 8.26 -17.50 23.03
CA PHE A 68 8.04 -17.01 24.41
C PHE A 68 9.25 -17.14 25.35
N LEU A 69 10.44 -17.50 24.86
CA LEU A 69 11.64 -17.62 25.69
C LEU A 69 12.05 -16.30 26.35
N ALA A 70 11.74 -15.16 25.72
CA ALA A 70 12.02 -13.84 26.27
C ALA A 70 11.30 -13.58 27.61
N LEU A 71 10.22 -14.29 27.94
CA LEU A 71 9.56 -14.19 29.25
C LEU A 71 10.47 -14.61 30.42
N PHE A 72 11.47 -15.45 30.17
CA PHE A 72 12.40 -15.90 31.18
C PHE A 72 13.58 -14.92 31.38
N ASP A 73 13.69 -13.88 30.54
CA ASP A 73 14.68 -12.82 30.70
C ASP A 73 14.11 -11.41 30.49
N PRO A 74 13.17 -10.98 31.35
CA PRO A 74 12.49 -9.69 31.21
C PRO A 74 13.45 -8.50 31.34
N ILE A 75 14.57 -8.66 32.05
CA ILE A 75 15.58 -7.60 32.20
C ILE A 75 16.17 -7.21 30.83
N THR A 76 16.45 -8.20 29.98
CA THR A 76 16.97 -7.95 28.63
C THR A 76 15.92 -7.31 27.73
N VAL A 77 14.63 -7.68 27.88
CA VAL A 77 13.52 -7.00 27.20
C VAL A 77 13.43 -5.53 27.62
N LEU A 78 13.65 -5.21 28.90
CA LEU A 78 13.60 -3.84 29.41
C LEU A 78 14.65 -2.91 28.79
N ILE A 79 15.75 -3.44 28.25
CA ILE A 79 16.73 -2.63 27.51
C ILE A 79 16.08 -2.03 26.25
N GLY A 80 15.18 -2.78 25.60
CA GLY A 80 14.38 -2.32 24.47
C GLY A 80 13.12 -1.53 24.85
N ALA A 81 12.85 -1.33 26.15
CA ALA A 81 11.62 -0.71 26.63
C ALA A 81 11.34 0.66 26.04
N PRO A 82 12.31 1.59 25.83
CA PRO A 82 11.99 2.90 25.27
C PRO A 82 11.31 2.80 23.90
N SER A 83 11.83 1.97 23.00
CA SER A 83 11.23 1.79 21.67
C SER A 83 9.90 1.03 21.74
N LEU A 84 9.81 0.02 22.61
CA LEU A 84 8.56 -0.74 22.80
C LEU A 84 7.44 0.16 23.35
N VAL A 85 7.74 0.98 24.36
CA VAL A 85 6.81 1.94 24.97
C VAL A 85 6.38 2.99 23.95
N LEU A 86 7.31 3.53 23.15
CA LEU A 86 6.96 4.49 22.09
C LEU A 86 6.02 3.91 21.03
N ASN A 87 6.16 2.62 20.70
CA ASN A 87 5.24 1.94 19.80
C ASN A 87 3.87 1.71 20.45
N LEU A 88 3.85 1.26 21.72
CA LEU A 88 2.62 0.98 22.45
C LEU A 88 1.83 2.24 22.83
N LEU A 89 2.48 3.39 23.02
CA LEU A 89 1.79 4.65 23.32
C LEU A 89 1.23 5.33 22.06
N SER A 90 1.64 4.90 20.88
CA SER A 90 1.20 5.49 19.62
C SER A 90 -0.27 5.19 19.33
N ALA A 91 -0.94 6.14 18.67
CA ALA A 91 -2.23 5.98 18.00
C ALA A 91 -2.06 5.68 16.49
N TYR A 92 -0.82 5.54 16.01
CA TYR A 92 -0.52 5.18 14.63
C TYR A 92 -0.30 3.67 14.50
N ASP A 93 -1.28 2.98 13.91
CA ASP A 93 -1.32 1.50 13.82
C ASP A 93 -0.04 0.86 13.28
N ALA A 94 0.63 1.52 12.32
CA ALA A 94 1.87 1.01 11.76
C ALA A 94 2.95 0.75 12.84
N GLN A 95 2.99 1.53 13.94
CA GLN A 95 3.98 1.37 15.00
C GLN A 95 3.81 0.10 15.84
N TYR A 96 2.59 -0.45 15.92
CA TYR A 96 2.28 -1.65 16.69
C TYR A 96 1.61 -2.76 15.86
N SER A 97 1.64 -2.68 14.54
CA SER A 97 1.13 -3.78 13.68
C SER A 97 2.05 -5.01 13.64
N GLY A 98 3.37 -4.79 13.76
CA GLY A 98 4.41 -5.79 13.49
C GLY A 98 4.78 -5.94 12.01
N THR A 99 4.07 -5.28 11.10
CA THR A 99 4.26 -5.36 9.63
C THR A 99 5.29 -4.36 9.13
N TYR A 100 5.35 -3.18 9.74
CA TYR A 100 6.25 -2.09 9.33
C TYR A 100 7.57 -2.11 10.11
N HIS A 101 8.53 -1.30 9.66
CA HIS A 101 9.88 -1.21 10.22
C HIS A 101 9.96 -0.76 11.69
N TYR A 102 8.85 -0.32 12.31
CA TYR A 102 8.84 0.18 13.69
C TYR A 102 9.20 -0.86 14.75
N SER A 103 9.07 -2.15 14.44
CA SER A 103 9.51 -3.24 15.33
C SER A 103 10.99 -3.56 15.22
N ALA A 104 11.68 -3.09 14.16
CA ALA A 104 13.09 -3.38 13.93
C ALA A 104 14.01 -2.94 15.09
N PRO A 105 13.82 -1.78 15.76
CA PRO A 105 14.62 -1.40 16.92
C PRO A 105 14.36 -2.26 18.16
N VAL A 106 13.19 -2.91 18.27
CA VAL A 106 12.79 -3.71 19.45
C VAL A 106 13.21 -5.17 19.29
N ALA A 107 13.18 -5.71 18.07
CA ALA A 107 13.40 -7.13 17.78
C ALA A 107 14.72 -7.71 18.35
N PRO A 108 15.89 -7.04 18.28
CA PRO A 108 17.14 -7.59 18.82
C PRO A 108 17.06 -7.91 20.32
N TYR A 109 16.33 -7.11 21.09
CA TYR A 109 16.19 -7.30 22.54
C TYR A 109 15.32 -8.52 22.89
N PHE A 110 14.32 -8.84 22.07
CA PHE A 110 13.54 -10.07 22.22
C PHE A 110 14.39 -11.30 21.89
N VAL A 111 15.23 -11.23 20.86
CA VAL A 111 16.17 -12.32 20.50
C VAL A 111 17.19 -12.54 21.62
N LEU A 112 17.80 -11.47 22.14
CA LEU A 112 18.75 -11.57 23.26
C LEU A 112 18.07 -12.12 24.53
N ALA A 113 16.87 -11.64 24.86
CA ALA A 113 16.10 -12.15 25.98
C ALA A 113 15.73 -13.63 25.81
N ALA A 114 15.47 -14.08 24.58
CA ALA A 114 15.21 -15.49 24.31
C ALA A 114 16.44 -16.38 24.53
N ILE A 115 17.64 -15.90 24.15
CA ILE A 115 18.90 -16.59 24.43
C ILE A 115 19.13 -16.70 25.95
N GLY A 116 18.99 -15.59 26.68
CA GLY A 116 19.11 -15.56 28.14
C GLY A 116 18.06 -16.43 28.84
N GLY A 117 16.82 -16.41 28.32
CA GLY A 117 15.73 -17.23 28.80
C GLY A 117 15.97 -18.72 28.62
N ALA A 118 16.45 -19.15 27.44
CA ALA A 118 16.85 -20.53 27.19
C ALA A 118 17.98 -20.98 28.13
N GLN A 119 18.97 -20.12 28.38
CA GLN A 119 20.04 -20.39 29.34
C GLN A 119 19.50 -20.58 30.75
N LYS A 120 18.59 -19.72 31.21
CA LYS A 120 17.95 -19.84 32.53
C LYS A 120 17.11 -21.11 32.65
N ILE A 121 16.36 -21.50 31.62
CA ILE A 121 15.63 -22.79 31.60
C ILE A 121 16.61 -23.95 31.73
N ARG A 122 17.71 -23.95 30.95
CA ARG A 122 18.73 -24.99 31.00
C ARG A 122 19.37 -25.10 32.40
N ASN A 123 19.67 -23.97 33.02
CA ASN A 123 20.35 -23.87 34.32
C ASN A 123 19.41 -23.98 35.54
N SER A 124 18.10 -24.03 35.32
CA SER A 124 17.10 -24.13 36.39
C SER A 124 17.24 -25.43 37.20
N GLN A 125 16.72 -25.44 38.43
CA GLN A 125 16.76 -26.61 39.32
C GLN A 125 15.76 -27.71 38.93
N PHE A 126 15.06 -27.62 37.79
CA PHE A 126 14.16 -28.68 37.34
C PHE A 126 14.94 -30.00 37.22
N ALA A 127 14.57 -30.99 38.04
CA ALA A 127 15.26 -32.28 38.15
C ALA A 127 15.15 -33.13 36.87
N ILE A 128 14.26 -32.76 35.94
CA ILE A 128 13.91 -33.56 34.76
C ILE A 128 14.55 -32.93 33.51
N ARG A 129 15.70 -33.47 33.10
CA ARG A 129 16.41 -33.04 31.86
C ARG A 129 15.50 -33.05 30.62
N ASN A 130 14.61 -34.04 30.51
CA ASN A 130 13.68 -34.19 29.40
C ASN A 130 12.65 -33.05 29.33
N LEU A 131 12.23 -32.50 30.48
CA LEU A 131 11.30 -31.37 30.52
C LEU A 131 11.94 -30.10 29.97
N LYS A 132 13.20 -29.84 30.32
CA LYS A 132 13.94 -28.66 29.82
C LYS A 132 14.12 -28.73 28.30
N ALA A 133 14.54 -29.88 27.79
CA ALA A 133 14.66 -30.12 26.36
C ALA A 133 13.29 -29.99 25.65
N GLY A 134 12.23 -30.54 26.26
CA GLY A 134 10.86 -30.39 25.78
C GLY A 134 10.40 -28.94 25.72
N LEU A 135 10.67 -28.13 26.75
CA LEU A 135 10.30 -26.71 26.77
C LEU A 135 11.02 -25.91 25.67
N ILE A 136 12.32 -26.13 25.49
CA ILE A 136 13.10 -25.46 24.43
C ILE A 136 12.62 -25.93 23.05
N ALA A 137 12.35 -27.23 22.88
CA ALA A 137 11.79 -27.76 21.64
C ALA A 137 10.39 -27.17 21.34
N SER A 138 9.51 -27.09 22.34
CA SER A 138 8.20 -26.45 22.21
C SER A 138 8.33 -24.97 21.86
N ALA A 139 9.25 -24.24 22.48
CA ALA A 139 9.51 -22.84 22.13
C ALA A 139 9.98 -22.70 20.67
N PHE A 140 10.89 -23.57 20.22
CA PHE A 140 11.29 -23.62 18.82
C PHE A 140 10.11 -23.91 17.89
N LEU A 141 9.25 -24.87 18.23
CA LEU A 141 8.05 -25.19 17.44
C LEU A 141 7.05 -24.03 17.41
N VAL A 142 6.90 -23.26 18.49
CA VAL A 142 6.07 -22.05 18.51
C VAL A 142 6.67 -20.97 17.60
N ALA A 143 7.97 -20.70 17.72
CA ALA A 143 8.65 -19.72 16.86
C ALA A 143 8.59 -20.12 15.39
N LEU A 144 8.80 -21.40 15.08
CA LEU A 144 8.68 -21.95 13.73
C LEU A 144 7.24 -21.87 13.23
N GLY A 145 6.25 -22.28 14.02
CA GLY A 145 4.84 -22.20 13.65
C GLY A 145 4.40 -20.76 13.37
N TYR A 146 4.83 -19.81 14.22
CA TYR A 146 4.61 -18.38 13.97
C TYR A 146 5.28 -17.92 12.68
N HIS A 147 6.52 -18.35 12.42
CA HIS A 147 7.24 -18.03 11.19
C HIS A 147 6.57 -18.61 9.93
N LEU A 148 6.07 -19.85 9.98
CA LEU A 148 5.34 -20.47 8.88
C LEU A 148 4.02 -19.74 8.57
N VAL A 149 3.42 -19.04 9.54
CA VAL A 149 2.16 -18.30 9.34
C VAL A 149 2.39 -16.83 8.97
N ALA A 150 3.35 -16.15 9.60
CA ALA A 150 3.53 -14.70 9.56
C ALA A 150 4.94 -14.24 9.11
N GLY A 151 5.81 -15.17 8.71
CA GLY A 151 7.17 -14.89 8.26
C GLY A 151 7.23 -14.49 6.78
N TYR A 152 8.21 -13.65 6.46
CA TYR A 152 8.49 -13.15 5.10
C TYR A 152 9.65 -13.88 4.39
N THR A 153 10.13 -15.00 4.91
CA THR A 153 11.15 -15.83 4.24
C THR A 153 10.48 -16.85 3.32
N PRO A 154 11.17 -17.52 2.38
CA PRO A 154 10.55 -18.46 1.42
C PRO A 154 9.65 -19.57 2.00
N ILE A 155 9.78 -19.90 3.29
CA ILE A 155 8.94 -20.90 3.98
C ILE A 155 7.79 -20.28 4.80
N GLY A 156 7.78 -18.95 4.94
CA GLY A 156 6.80 -18.23 5.74
C GLY A 156 5.55 -17.85 4.96
N GLY A 157 4.43 -17.76 5.66
CA GLY A 157 3.11 -17.53 5.07
C GLY A 157 2.85 -16.13 4.53
N GLU A 158 3.76 -15.17 4.77
CA GLU A 158 3.71 -13.81 4.18
C GLU A 158 4.73 -13.65 3.04
N TYR A 159 5.41 -14.73 2.65
CA TYR A 159 6.34 -14.66 1.54
C TYR A 159 5.60 -14.46 0.23
N PHE A 160 6.01 -13.41 -0.49
CA PHE A 160 5.67 -13.23 -1.88
C PHE A 160 6.96 -13.04 -2.67
N LEU A 161 7.05 -13.67 -3.83
CA LEU A 161 8.11 -13.40 -4.78
C LEU A 161 7.62 -12.26 -5.68
N PRO A 162 8.29 -11.09 -5.71
CA PRO A 162 7.90 -10.00 -6.58
C PRO A 162 7.92 -10.43 -8.05
N GLU A 163 6.91 -10.03 -8.81
CA GLU A 163 6.86 -10.30 -10.24
C GLU A 163 7.73 -9.30 -11.01
N TYR A 164 8.65 -9.81 -11.82
CA TYR A 164 9.50 -8.98 -12.69
C TYR A 164 8.95 -8.98 -14.12
N THR A 165 8.22 -7.92 -14.45
CA THR A 165 7.56 -7.73 -15.76
C THR A 165 8.42 -6.98 -16.78
N LEU A 166 7.93 -6.88 -18.03
CA LEU A 166 8.59 -6.08 -19.08
C LEU A 166 8.69 -4.60 -18.69
N HIS A 167 7.66 -4.05 -18.04
CA HIS A 167 7.67 -2.71 -17.46
C HIS A 167 8.96 -2.43 -16.67
N HIS A 168 9.31 -3.31 -15.74
CA HIS A 168 10.52 -3.15 -14.92
C HIS A 168 11.83 -3.13 -15.73
N LYS A 169 11.88 -3.83 -16.88
CA LYS A 169 13.06 -3.82 -17.76
C LYS A 169 13.26 -2.44 -18.42
N ASP A 170 12.18 -1.72 -18.69
CA ASP A 170 12.24 -0.42 -19.36
C ASP A 170 12.79 0.69 -18.46
N LEU A 171 12.76 0.54 -17.13
CA LEU A 171 13.34 1.52 -16.21
C LEU A 171 14.81 1.87 -16.55
N ALA A 172 15.60 0.86 -16.96
CA ALA A 172 17.01 1.06 -17.32
C ALA A 172 17.19 2.02 -18.52
N ARG A 173 16.23 2.07 -19.45
CA ARG A 173 16.23 3.02 -20.58
C ARG A 173 16.15 4.46 -20.09
N PHE A 174 15.30 4.73 -19.10
CA PHE A 174 15.10 6.08 -18.57
C PHE A 174 16.29 6.53 -17.72
N ILE A 175 16.81 5.66 -16.84
CA ILE A 175 17.95 6.00 -15.98
C ILE A 175 19.18 6.37 -16.81
N ARG A 176 19.44 5.67 -17.93
CA ARG A 176 20.58 5.97 -18.83
C ARG A 176 20.52 7.36 -19.48
N GLN A 177 19.34 7.96 -19.58
CA GLN A 177 19.17 9.28 -20.18
C GLN A 177 19.44 10.43 -19.20
N ILE A 178 19.54 10.12 -17.90
CA ILE A 178 19.75 11.10 -16.84
C ILE A 178 21.25 11.14 -16.50
N PRO A 179 21.94 12.27 -16.66
CA PRO A 179 23.34 12.40 -16.27
C PRO A 179 23.58 11.97 -14.81
N PRO A 180 24.70 11.31 -14.47
CA PRO A 180 24.95 10.80 -13.12
C PRO A 180 24.98 11.88 -12.02
N ALA A 181 25.31 13.12 -12.36
CA ALA A 181 25.37 14.24 -11.42
C ALA A 181 24.11 15.14 -11.42
N ALA A 182 23.15 14.88 -12.32
CA ALA A 182 21.95 15.71 -12.44
C ALA A 182 21.05 15.59 -11.20
N LYS A 183 20.42 16.70 -10.82
CA LYS A 183 19.43 16.72 -9.74
C LYS A 183 18.10 16.15 -10.24
N VAL A 184 17.55 15.17 -9.52
CA VAL A 184 16.35 14.45 -9.95
C VAL A 184 15.26 14.55 -8.89
N SER A 185 14.01 14.71 -9.32
CA SER A 185 12.82 14.40 -8.50
C SER A 185 12.17 13.12 -9.01
N THR A 186 11.82 12.18 -8.13
CA THR A 186 11.27 10.88 -8.58
C THR A 186 10.24 10.30 -7.62
N THR A 187 9.41 9.38 -8.11
CA THR A 187 8.45 8.63 -7.27
C THR A 187 9.14 7.76 -6.22
N ALA A 188 8.42 7.41 -5.15
CA ALA A 188 8.97 6.67 -4.01
C ALA A 188 9.57 5.30 -4.40
N SER A 189 8.94 4.59 -5.33
CA SER A 189 9.39 3.29 -5.81
C SER A 189 10.65 3.37 -6.66
N LEU A 190 10.80 4.43 -7.45
CA LEU A 190 11.99 4.67 -8.27
C LEU A 190 13.15 5.29 -7.48
N PHE A 191 12.88 5.86 -6.31
CA PHE A 191 13.86 6.59 -5.51
C PHE A 191 15.14 5.77 -5.20
N PRO A 192 15.07 4.51 -4.72
CA PRO A 192 16.27 3.73 -4.42
C PRO A 192 17.17 3.53 -5.66
N HIS A 193 16.59 3.39 -6.86
CA HIS A 193 17.32 3.18 -8.11
C HIS A 193 18.16 4.39 -8.55
N LEU A 194 17.82 5.58 -8.07
CA LEU A 194 18.49 6.84 -8.42
C LEU A 194 19.36 7.40 -7.27
N SER A 195 19.39 6.71 -6.12
CA SER A 195 19.99 7.18 -4.85
C SER A 195 21.51 7.36 -4.86
N HIS A 196 22.19 6.91 -5.91
CA HIS A 196 23.62 7.16 -6.13
C HIS A 196 23.94 8.61 -6.57
N ARG A 197 22.92 9.46 -6.74
CA ARG A 197 23.05 10.87 -7.14
C ARG A 197 23.36 11.78 -5.95
N PRO A 198 24.10 12.89 -6.14
CA PRO A 198 24.37 13.84 -5.06
C PRO A 198 23.12 14.49 -4.46
N VAL A 199 22.09 14.73 -5.29
CA VAL A 199 20.83 15.33 -4.87
C VAL A 199 19.67 14.58 -5.53
N LEU A 200 18.76 14.08 -4.70
CA LEU A 200 17.57 13.36 -5.11
C LEU A 200 16.38 13.82 -4.26
N TYR A 201 15.30 14.22 -4.91
CA TYR A 201 14.06 14.63 -4.27
C TYR A 201 12.95 13.60 -4.48
N ARG A 202 12.05 13.51 -3.51
CA ARG A 202 10.85 12.70 -3.62
C ARG A 202 9.76 13.57 -4.24
N PHE A 203 9.29 13.18 -5.42
CA PHE A 203 8.16 13.83 -6.09
C PHE A 203 6.94 13.82 -5.15
N PRO A 204 6.19 14.94 -5.02
CA PRO A 204 6.16 16.13 -5.89
C PRO A 204 7.16 17.24 -5.55
N THR A 205 8.12 17.01 -4.66
CA THR A 205 9.16 18.02 -4.38
C THR A 205 10.13 18.14 -5.55
N ILE A 206 10.00 19.21 -6.35
CA ILE A 206 10.84 19.44 -7.53
C ILE A 206 12.11 20.27 -7.20
N ARG A 207 11.96 21.38 -6.46
CA ARG A 207 13.06 22.33 -6.16
C ARG A 207 13.85 22.69 -7.43
N ASP A 208 15.17 22.57 -7.39
CA ASP A 208 16.11 22.82 -8.47
C ASP A 208 16.45 21.56 -9.28
N ALA A 209 15.57 20.54 -9.26
CA ALA A 209 15.71 19.38 -10.12
C ALA A 209 15.76 19.79 -11.61
N GLU A 210 16.59 19.08 -12.37
CA GLU A 210 16.73 19.22 -13.82
C GLU A 210 15.88 18.17 -14.54
N TYR A 211 15.68 17.01 -13.90
CA TYR A 211 14.89 15.90 -14.41
C TYR A 211 13.84 15.46 -13.39
N ILE A 212 12.71 14.98 -13.89
CA ILE A 212 11.69 14.30 -13.08
C ILE A 212 11.44 12.93 -13.72
N LEU A 213 11.62 11.84 -12.97
CA LEU A 213 11.27 10.51 -13.43
C LEU A 213 10.04 10.01 -12.67
N LEU A 214 8.99 9.68 -13.42
CA LEU A 214 7.70 9.25 -12.88
C LEU A 214 7.40 7.83 -13.32
N ASP A 215 6.82 7.05 -12.42
CA ASP A 215 6.12 5.80 -12.71
C ASP A 215 4.65 6.01 -12.37
N VAL A 216 3.79 6.04 -13.39
CA VAL A 216 2.35 6.25 -13.27
C VAL A 216 1.64 4.95 -12.94
N SER A 217 2.18 3.79 -13.33
CA SER A 217 1.57 2.49 -13.08
C SER A 217 1.41 2.19 -11.58
N GLN A 218 2.28 2.81 -10.76
CA GLN A 218 2.28 2.68 -9.31
C GLN A 218 1.51 3.80 -8.59
N SER A 219 0.65 4.53 -9.30
CA SER A 219 -0.13 5.61 -8.70
C SER A 219 -1.05 5.12 -7.57
N HIS A 220 -1.36 3.83 -7.44
CA HIS A 220 -2.17 3.28 -6.34
C HIS A 220 -1.57 3.54 -4.94
N ILE A 221 -0.31 3.98 -4.87
CA ILE A 221 0.40 4.37 -3.65
C ILE A 221 0.12 5.84 -3.27
N THR A 222 -0.41 6.67 -4.18
CA THR A 222 -0.68 8.10 -3.98
C THR A 222 -2.07 8.46 -4.49
N ASN A 223 -2.67 9.57 -4.05
CA ASN A 223 -3.94 10.00 -4.63
C ASN A 223 -3.74 10.27 -6.14
N PRO A 224 -4.50 9.61 -7.05
CA PRO A 224 -4.32 9.76 -8.49
C PRO A 224 -4.61 11.18 -9.00
N ILE A 225 -5.53 11.91 -8.33
CA ILE A 225 -5.85 13.32 -8.63
C ILE A 225 -4.62 14.17 -8.33
N ASP A 226 -4.11 14.11 -7.09
CA ASP A 226 -2.94 14.89 -6.68
C ASP A 226 -1.72 14.57 -7.56
N TYR A 227 -1.57 13.31 -7.96
CA TYR A 227 -0.49 12.90 -8.84
C TYR A 227 -0.60 13.60 -10.20
N ARG A 228 -1.80 13.59 -10.82
CA ARG A 228 -2.05 14.24 -12.10
C ARG A 228 -1.84 15.75 -12.02
N GLU A 229 -2.37 16.40 -10.98
CA GLU A 229 -2.19 17.84 -10.73
C GLU A 229 -0.71 18.22 -10.59
N ASN A 230 0.05 17.45 -9.81
CA ASN A 230 1.49 17.71 -9.65
C ASN A 230 2.29 17.48 -10.95
N TYR A 231 1.87 16.52 -11.78
CA TYR A 231 2.44 16.32 -13.12
C TYR A 231 2.17 17.53 -14.03
N LEU A 232 0.92 18.02 -14.08
CA LEU A 232 0.57 19.21 -14.86
C LEU A 232 1.33 20.44 -14.36
N ARG A 233 1.42 20.62 -13.04
CA ARG A 233 2.23 21.67 -12.42
C ARG A 233 3.71 21.58 -12.82
N ALA A 234 4.27 20.39 -12.95
CA ALA A 234 5.65 20.25 -13.44
C ALA A 234 5.80 20.77 -14.88
N LEU A 235 4.82 20.48 -15.75
CA LEU A 235 4.82 21.01 -17.13
C LEU A 235 4.69 22.55 -17.16
N ASP A 236 3.92 23.13 -16.24
CA ASP A 236 3.78 24.58 -16.10
C ASP A 236 5.06 25.24 -15.55
N LEU A 237 5.85 24.52 -14.76
CA LEU A 237 7.17 24.94 -14.26
C LEU A 237 8.29 24.80 -15.29
N GLY A 238 7.94 24.60 -16.57
CA GLY A 238 8.88 24.58 -17.69
C GLY A 238 9.58 23.24 -17.91
N PHE A 239 9.01 22.14 -17.40
CA PHE A 239 9.43 20.80 -17.80
C PHE A 239 8.66 20.34 -19.04
N GLY A 240 9.32 19.57 -19.90
CA GLY A 240 8.69 18.84 -20.99
C GLY A 240 9.07 17.37 -20.95
N ILE A 241 8.33 16.57 -21.71
CA ILE A 241 8.49 15.13 -21.84
C ILE A 241 9.69 14.86 -22.75
N ARG A 242 10.77 14.35 -22.15
CA ARG A 242 11.95 13.88 -22.88
C ARG A 242 11.73 12.48 -23.44
N ASP A 243 11.12 11.61 -22.65
CA ASP A 243 10.80 10.23 -23.02
C ASP A 243 9.60 9.73 -22.19
N ALA A 244 8.80 8.84 -22.75
CA ALA A 244 7.71 8.18 -22.04
C ALA A 244 7.34 6.86 -22.73
N LEU A 245 7.16 5.81 -21.93
CA LEU A 245 6.87 4.45 -22.39
C LEU A 245 6.26 3.69 -21.22
N ASP A 246 5.18 2.95 -21.47
CA ASP A 246 4.61 1.99 -20.53
C ASP A 246 4.40 2.55 -19.12
N GLY A 247 3.78 3.73 -18.99
CA GLY A 247 3.53 4.36 -17.68
C GLY A 247 4.71 5.12 -17.09
N TYR A 248 5.92 4.98 -17.62
CA TYR A 248 7.03 5.86 -17.25
C TYR A 248 6.99 7.19 -17.99
N ILE A 249 7.36 8.27 -17.28
CA ILE A 249 7.54 9.60 -17.85
C ILE A 249 8.85 10.18 -17.36
N LEU A 250 9.76 10.47 -18.28
CA LEU A 250 10.96 11.27 -18.01
C LEU A 250 10.72 12.70 -18.49
N LEU A 251 10.61 13.60 -17.53
CA LEU A 251 10.55 15.03 -17.77
C LEU A 251 11.93 15.64 -17.64
N GLN A 252 12.20 16.66 -18.47
CA GLN A 252 13.41 17.47 -18.41
C GLN A 252 13.05 18.94 -18.52
N ARG A 253 13.71 19.77 -17.71
CA ARG A 253 13.57 21.22 -17.76
C ARG A 253 14.00 21.78 -19.12
N GLY A 254 13.19 22.67 -19.69
CA GLY A 254 13.46 23.33 -20.97
C GLY A 254 13.10 22.53 -22.22
N VAL A 255 12.61 21.29 -22.07
CA VAL A 255 12.04 20.52 -23.19
C VAL A 255 10.65 21.07 -23.51
N ALA A 256 10.34 21.25 -24.81
CA ALA A 256 9.07 21.84 -25.25
C ALA A 256 7.93 20.82 -25.42
N GLN A 257 8.25 19.54 -25.62
CA GLN A 257 7.27 18.48 -25.82
C GLN A 257 6.38 18.34 -24.58
N LYS A 258 5.05 18.48 -24.73
CA LYS A 258 4.08 18.30 -23.64
C LYS A 258 3.09 17.15 -23.86
N GLU A 259 3.05 16.60 -25.06
CA GLU A 259 2.14 15.51 -25.40
C GLU A 259 2.81 14.15 -25.16
N LEU A 260 2.07 13.27 -24.47
CA LEU A 260 2.49 11.90 -24.20
C LEU A 260 2.42 11.07 -25.51
N PRO A 261 3.49 10.34 -25.87
CA PRO A 261 3.50 9.46 -27.03
C PRO A 261 2.57 8.25 -26.82
N GLU A 262 2.18 7.61 -27.92
CA GLU A 262 1.27 6.47 -27.91
C GLU A 262 1.79 5.30 -27.04
N GLY A 263 3.10 5.02 -27.12
CA GLY A 263 3.74 3.97 -26.31
C GLY A 263 3.68 4.20 -24.79
N PHE A 264 3.37 5.40 -24.31
CA PHE A 264 3.16 5.62 -22.87
C PHE A 264 1.96 4.83 -22.34
N TYR A 265 0.92 4.62 -23.15
CA TYR A 265 -0.37 4.07 -22.71
C TYR A 265 -0.40 2.54 -22.63
N THR A 266 0.68 1.85 -23.02
CA THR A 266 0.71 0.38 -23.10
C THR A 266 0.44 -0.31 -21.76
N PHE A 267 0.81 0.30 -20.62
CA PHE A 267 0.55 -0.26 -19.29
C PHE A 267 -0.94 -0.33 -18.92
N LEU A 268 -1.79 0.44 -19.63
CA LEU A 268 -3.24 0.43 -19.48
C LEU A 268 -3.91 -0.48 -20.50
N ARG A 269 -3.15 -1.22 -21.30
CA ARG A 269 -3.65 -2.11 -22.33
C ARG A 269 -3.18 -3.52 -22.01
N GLU A 270 -4.11 -4.46 -21.95
CA GLU A 270 -3.75 -5.87 -21.83
C GLU A 270 -3.32 -6.38 -23.20
N CYS A 271 -2.35 -7.31 -23.23
CA CYS A 271 -2.17 -8.11 -24.42
C CYS A 271 -3.45 -8.92 -24.62
N ASN A 272 -4.07 -8.91 -25.80
CA ASN A 272 -5.29 -9.66 -26.15
C ASN A 272 -5.19 -11.21 -25.98
N CYS A 273 -4.16 -11.70 -25.27
CA CYS A 273 -3.80 -13.08 -25.07
C CYS A 273 -4.35 -13.71 -23.77
N THR A 274 -4.79 -12.95 -22.76
CA THR A 274 -5.30 -13.51 -21.49
C THR A 274 -6.72 -13.06 -21.19
N ALA A 275 -7.65 -14.01 -20.99
CA ALA A 275 -9.02 -13.71 -20.59
C ALA A 275 -9.10 -13.35 -19.09
N PRO A 276 -10.01 -12.44 -18.68
CA PRO A 276 -10.23 -12.12 -17.26
C PRO A 276 -10.56 -13.36 -16.44
N GLN A 277 -10.11 -13.40 -15.18
CA GLN A 277 -10.41 -14.48 -14.23
C GLN A 277 -11.92 -14.65 -14.02
N ASN A 278 -12.65 -13.54 -13.90
CA ASN A 278 -14.10 -13.53 -13.76
C ASN A 278 -14.70 -12.80 -14.97
N ARG A 279 -15.11 -13.58 -15.96
CA ARG A 279 -15.71 -13.04 -17.18
C ARG A 279 -17.18 -12.67 -16.95
N VAL A 280 -17.49 -11.39 -17.14
CA VAL A 280 -18.86 -10.85 -17.09
C VAL A 280 -18.96 -9.82 -18.20
N LEU A 281 -19.79 -10.11 -19.21
CA LEU A 281 -19.95 -9.21 -20.36
C LEU A 281 -21.11 -8.24 -20.08
N ILE A 282 -20.83 -6.95 -20.12
CA ILE A 282 -21.82 -5.89 -19.95
C ILE A 282 -21.61 -4.82 -21.00
N ASP A 283 -22.64 -4.56 -21.80
CA ASP A 283 -22.65 -3.45 -22.74
C ASP A 283 -23.35 -2.25 -22.11
N PHE A 284 -22.65 -1.13 -22.01
CA PHE A 284 -23.23 0.14 -21.60
C PHE A 284 -23.57 0.95 -22.86
N GLY A 285 -24.80 0.73 -23.34
CA GLY A 285 -25.24 1.18 -24.65
C GLY A 285 -24.35 0.62 -25.78
N ASP A 286 -24.12 1.44 -26.81
CA ASP A 286 -23.16 1.18 -27.88
C ASP A 286 -21.81 1.88 -27.62
N LYS A 287 -21.51 2.23 -26.36
CA LYS A 287 -20.39 3.11 -25.98
C LYS A 287 -19.17 2.33 -25.48
N VAL A 288 -19.34 1.58 -24.39
CA VAL A 288 -18.26 0.80 -23.76
C VAL A 288 -18.77 -0.58 -23.35
N ARG A 289 -17.86 -1.56 -23.38
CA ARG A 289 -18.12 -2.93 -22.95
C ARG A 289 -17.21 -3.28 -21.79
N PHE A 290 -17.78 -3.81 -20.73
CA PHE A 290 -17.04 -4.50 -19.67
C PHE A 290 -16.82 -5.96 -20.07
N LEU A 291 -15.60 -6.45 -19.88
CA LEU A 291 -15.18 -7.80 -20.26
C LEU A 291 -15.09 -8.75 -19.06
N GLY A 292 -14.89 -8.21 -17.87
CA GLY A 292 -14.69 -8.97 -16.64
C GLY A 292 -13.67 -8.31 -15.72
N TYR A 293 -13.27 -9.04 -14.68
CA TYR A 293 -12.33 -8.55 -13.67
C TYR A 293 -11.50 -9.65 -13.01
N ASP A 294 -10.35 -9.26 -12.48
CA ASP A 294 -9.54 -10.06 -11.57
C ASP A 294 -9.59 -9.47 -10.16
N VAL A 295 -9.51 -10.35 -9.17
CA VAL A 295 -9.35 -9.94 -7.76
C VAL A 295 -7.87 -9.95 -7.44
N ARG A 296 -7.34 -8.80 -7.03
CA ARG A 296 -5.93 -8.61 -6.70
C ARG A 296 -5.78 -8.10 -5.27
N GLN A 297 -4.60 -8.29 -4.71
CA GLN A 297 -4.24 -7.76 -3.41
C GLN A 297 -2.88 -7.08 -3.49
N ASP A 298 -2.71 -6.03 -2.69
CA ASP A 298 -1.41 -5.38 -2.53
C ASP A 298 -0.59 -6.02 -1.39
N ASP A 299 0.61 -5.49 -1.15
CA ASP A 299 1.53 -5.97 -0.11
C ASP A 299 0.94 -5.88 1.31
N TRP A 300 -0.13 -5.09 1.49
CA TRP A 300 -0.86 -4.92 2.75
C TRP A 300 -2.15 -5.76 2.81
N GLN A 301 -2.32 -6.71 1.89
CA GLN A 301 -3.50 -7.59 1.78
C GLN A 301 -4.80 -6.84 1.48
N ARG A 302 -4.74 -5.57 1.10
CA ARG A 302 -5.91 -4.79 0.68
C ARG A 302 -6.34 -5.21 -0.70
N VAL A 303 -7.64 -5.29 -0.92
CA VAL A 303 -8.20 -5.80 -2.16
C VAL A 303 -8.41 -4.68 -3.15
N TYR A 304 -8.08 -4.93 -4.41
CA TYR A 304 -8.50 -4.11 -5.53
C TYR A 304 -8.94 -4.99 -6.70
N LEU A 305 -9.73 -4.40 -7.58
CA LEU A 305 -10.20 -5.05 -8.79
C LEU A 305 -9.37 -4.55 -9.96
N ARG A 306 -8.84 -5.48 -10.75
CA ARG A 306 -8.39 -5.18 -12.10
C ARG A 306 -9.55 -5.39 -13.05
N THR A 307 -10.04 -4.34 -13.67
CA THR A 307 -11.19 -4.38 -14.58
C THR A 307 -10.76 -4.28 -16.03
N TYR A 308 -11.46 -4.99 -16.91
CA TYR A 308 -11.15 -5.07 -18.34
C TYR A 308 -12.29 -4.50 -19.18
N TRP A 309 -11.95 -3.64 -20.13
CA TRP A 309 -12.92 -2.86 -20.90
C TRP A 309 -12.59 -2.85 -22.39
N ALA A 310 -13.59 -2.61 -23.22
CA ALA A 310 -13.43 -2.40 -24.65
C ALA A 310 -14.28 -1.22 -25.12
N ARG A 311 -13.79 -0.54 -26.16
CA ARG A 311 -14.56 0.47 -26.88
C ARG A 311 -15.61 -0.19 -27.76
N LEU A 312 -16.81 0.40 -27.82
CA LEU A 312 -17.85 0.05 -28.79
C LEU A 312 -17.99 1.15 -29.87
N PRO A 313 -18.59 0.84 -31.04
CA PRO A 313 -18.60 1.75 -32.19
C PRO A 313 -19.26 3.12 -31.95
N GLY A 314 -20.23 3.21 -31.04
CA GLY A 314 -20.96 4.43 -30.75
C GLY A 314 -20.29 5.38 -29.76
N LEU A 315 -19.09 5.06 -29.25
CA LEU A 315 -18.39 5.90 -28.28
C LEU A 315 -18.13 7.32 -28.83
N ASN A 316 -18.79 8.31 -28.24
CA ASN A 316 -18.80 9.70 -28.68
C ASN A 316 -18.50 10.73 -27.57
N ASN A 317 -18.30 10.28 -26.33
CA ASN A 317 -17.91 11.11 -25.19
C ASN A 317 -16.91 10.36 -24.31
N ASN A 318 -16.29 11.08 -23.38
CA ASN A 318 -15.58 10.48 -22.26
C ASN A 318 -16.58 10.00 -21.21
N PHE A 319 -16.40 8.75 -20.77
CA PHE A 319 -17.22 8.15 -19.73
C PHE A 319 -16.37 7.79 -18.52
N ALA A 320 -16.95 7.93 -17.33
CA ALA A 320 -16.38 7.47 -16.09
C ALA A 320 -16.83 6.03 -15.83
N LEU A 321 -15.86 5.14 -15.64
CA LEU A 321 -16.07 3.75 -15.25
C LEU A 321 -16.19 3.72 -13.72
N TYR A 322 -17.26 3.14 -13.21
CA TYR A 322 -17.61 3.23 -11.79
C TYR A 322 -17.85 1.85 -11.19
N PRO A 323 -16.80 1.05 -10.96
CA PRO A 323 -16.88 -0.07 -10.04
C PRO A 323 -17.05 0.47 -8.62
N PHE A 324 -17.88 -0.17 -7.80
CA PHE A 324 -18.08 0.19 -6.39
C PHE A 324 -18.55 -1.00 -5.56
N PHE A 325 -18.48 -0.86 -4.23
CA PHE A 325 -19.03 -1.83 -3.28
C PHE A 325 -20.35 -1.28 -2.71
N PRO A 326 -21.52 -1.83 -3.09
CA PRO A 326 -22.81 -1.36 -2.58
C PRO A 326 -22.99 -1.69 -1.10
N ASP A 327 -23.76 -0.86 -0.41
CA ASP A 327 -24.30 -1.12 0.92
C ASP A 327 -25.54 -2.05 0.87
N GLU A 328 -26.19 -2.26 2.01
CA GLU A 328 -27.39 -3.10 2.11
C GLU A 328 -28.57 -2.57 1.26
N ASN A 329 -28.61 -1.27 0.97
CA ASN A 329 -29.64 -0.62 0.17
C ASN A 329 -29.27 -0.53 -1.32
N GLY A 330 -28.09 -1.02 -1.71
CA GLY A 330 -27.59 -0.96 -3.08
C GLY A 330 -26.93 0.38 -3.44
N ALA A 331 -26.75 1.30 -2.49
CA ALA A 331 -26.06 2.57 -2.72
C ALA A 331 -24.54 2.37 -2.61
N PRO A 332 -23.71 3.12 -3.37
CA PRO A 332 -22.26 3.08 -3.19
C PRO A 332 -21.88 3.44 -1.75
N ARG A 333 -21.11 2.57 -1.10
CA ARG A 333 -20.62 2.80 0.25
C ARG A 333 -19.76 4.08 0.33
N ALA A 334 -20.09 4.99 1.24
CA ALA A 334 -19.33 6.23 1.43
C ALA A 334 -17.90 6.00 1.92
N ASP A 335 -17.66 4.93 2.69
CA ASP A 335 -16.33 4.54 3.19
C ASP A 335 -15.52 3.70 2.19
N ALA A 336 -16.15 3.29 1.08
CA ALA A 336 -15.54 2.56 -0.02
C ALA A 336 -15.75 3.27 -1.38
N GLN A 337 -16.04 4.57 -1.36
CA GLN A 337 -16.06 5.38 -2.57
C GLN A 337 -14.67 5.31 -3.20
N LEU A 338 -14.59 4.57 -4.30
CA LEU A 338 -13.35 4.44 -5.04
C LEU A 338 -13.01 5.81 -5.62
N PRO A 339 -11.83 6.37 -5.33
CA PRO A 339 -11.31 7.50 -6.09
C PRO A 339 -11.44 7.20 -7.59
N PRO A 340 -11.62 8.22 -8.44
CA PRO A 340 -11.69 8.00 -9.87
C PRO A 340 -10.49 7.15 -10.32
N LEU A 341 -10.77 6.16 -11.18
CA LEU A 341 -9.75 5.22 -11.61
C LEU A 341 -8.58 5.95 -12.28
N LEU A 342 -7.36 5.46 -12.08
CA LEU A 342 -6.15 6.03 -12.67
C LEU A 342 -6.32 6.28 -14.18
N VAL A 343 -6.92 5.31 -14.89
CA VAL A 343 -7.15 5.36 -16.33
C VAL A 343 -7.86 6.64 -16.77
N HIS A 344 -8.78 7.19 -15.96
CA HIS A 344 -9.54 8.40 -16.31
C HIS A 344 -8.65 9.65 -16.45
N PHE A 345 -7.55 9.70 -15.71
CA PHE A 345 -6.66 10.87 -15.70
C PHE A 345 -5.61 10.83 -16.82
N TRP A 346 -5.31 9.63 -17.33
CA TRP A 346 -4.23 9.43 -18.30
C TRP A 346 -4.74 9.00 -19.67
N TYR A 347 -5.70 8.08 -19.73
CA TYR A 347 -6.20 7.47 -20.96
C TYR A 347 -7.73 7.51 -21.06
N PRO A 348 -8.30 8.71 -21.30
CA PRO A 348 -9.75 8.90 -21.37
C PRO A 348 -10.38 8.07 -22.49
N THR A 349 -11.64 7.65 -22.31
CA THR A 349 -12.27 6.61 -23.16
C THR A 349 -12.26 6.97 -24.64
N LEU A 350 -12.39 8.25 -25.01
CA LEU A 350 -12.34 8.67 -26.42
C LEU A 350 -11.02 8.32 -27.14
N ARG A 351 -9.92 8.11 -26.40
CA ARG A 351 -8.62 7.72 -26.97
C ARG A 351 -8.47 6.21 -27.15
N TRP A 352 -9.37 5.41 -26.58
CA TRP A 352 -9.33 3.95 -26.73
C TRP A 352 -9.49 3.57 -28.19
N GLN A 353 -8.66 2.65 -28.68
CA GLN A 353 -8.78 2.16 -30.04
C GLN A 353 -9.78 1.01 -30.11
N PRO A 354 -10.39 0.76 -31.28
CA PRO A 354 -11.09 -0.48 -31.54
C PRO A 354 -10.18 -1.70 -31.27
N ASP A 355 -10.77 -2.81 -30.81
CA ASP A 355 -10.09 -4.08 -30.55
C ASP A 355 -8.99 -4.07 -29.47
N GLU A 356 -8.86 -2.98 -28.71
CA GLU A 356 -8.05 -2.93 -27.49
C GLU A 356 -8.84 -3.40 -26.26
N ALA A 357 -8.20 -4.20 -25.42
CA ALA A 357 -8.63 -4.45 -24.05
C ALA A 357 -7.94 -3.47 -23.09
N ILE A 358 -8.72 -2.59 -22.45
CA ILE A 358 -8.24 -1.56 -21.54
C ILE A 358 -8.34 -2.04 -20.10
N ILE A 359 -7.27 -1.84 -19.36
CA ILE A 359 -7.14 -2.17 -17.95
C ILE A 359 -7.46 -0.93 -17.12
N ALA A 360 -8.29 -1.12 -16.09
CA ALA A 360 -8.48 -0.13 -15.04
C ALA A 360 -8.45 -0.79 -13.66
N ASP A 361 -7.47 -0.41 -12.84
CA ASP A 361 -7.33 -0.89 -11.47
C ASP A 361 -8.07 0.04 -10.50
N THR A 362 -8.84 -0.53 -9.59
CA THR A 362 -9.45 0.22 -8.48
C THR A 362 -8.41 0.55 -7.43
N THR A 363 -8.73 1.48 -6.52
CA THR A 363 -7.90 1.73 -5.34
C THR A 363 -7.97 0.53 -4.39
N PRO A 364 -6.84 0.09 -3.79
CA PRO A 364 -6.84 -0.96 -2.77
C PRO A 364 -7.60 -0.53 -1.51
N LEU A 365 -8.53 -1.37 -1.07
CA LEU A 365 -9.37 -1.15 0.11
C LEU A 365 -9.33 -2.36 1.05
N GLU A 366 -9.47 -2.09 2.35
CA GLU A 366 -9.77 -3.14 3.32
C GLU A 366 -11.27 -3.45 3.26
N LEU A 367 -11.61 -4.73 3.08
CA LEU A 367 -12.99 -5.19 3.02
C LEU A 367 -13.29 -6.11 4.21
N GLY A 368 -14.56 -6.22 4.57
CA GLY A 368 -15.00 -7.23 5.54
C GLY A 368 -14.91 -8.65 4.99
N ASP A 369 -15.58 -9.60 5.63
CA ASP A 369 -15.57 -10.99 5.19
C ASP A 369 -16.30 -11.21 3.86
N ARG A 370 -17.24 -10.32 3.52
CA ARG A 370 -18.00 -10.32 2.27
C ARG A 370 -18.25 -8.92 1.76
N ALA A 371 -18.22 -8.75 0.43
CA ALA A 371 -18.56 -7.50 -0.23
C ALA A 371 -19.15 -7.75 -1.63
N LYS A 372 -20.36 -7.27 -1.88
CA LYS A 372 -20.97 -7.25 -3.22
C LYS A 372 -20.19 -6.28 -4.13
N ILE A 373 -20.23 -6.48 -5.45
CA ILE A 373 -19.53 -5.63 -6.43
C ILE A 373 -20.54 -5.08 -7.45
N GLY A 374 -20.75 -3.77 -7.41
CA GLY A 374 -21.55 -3.02 -8.37
C GLY A 374 -20.68 -2.42 -9.47
N LEU A 375 -21.25 -2.31 -10.67
CA LEU A 375 -20.60 -1.69 -11.81
C LEU A 375 -21.55 -0.77 -12.56
N GLY A 376 -21.15 0.49 -12.67
CA GLY A 376 -21.83 1.52 -13.45
C GLY A 376 -20.91 2.21 -14.45
N VAL A 377 -21.52 2.90 -15.40
CA VAL A 377 -20.84 3.84 -16.31
C VAL A 377 -21.69 5.09 -16.43
N PHE A 378 -21.07 6.25 -16.33
CA PHE A 378 -21.75 7.54 -16.44
C PHE A 378 -20.92 8.57 -17.21
N PHE A 379 -21.53 9.68 -17.61
CA PHE A 379 -20.85 10.84 -18.17
C PHE A 379 -21.11 12.09 -17.30
N GLY A 380 -20.41 13.20 -17.54
CA GLY A 380 -20.60 14.40 -16.72
C GLY A 380 -19.89 14.34 -15.36
N ALA A 381 -20.43 15.06 -14.36
CA ALA A 381 -19.70 15.42 -13.14
C ALA A 381 -19.91 14.45 -11.95
N SER A 382 -21.07 13.79 -11.84
CA SER A 382 -21.39 12.89 -10.73
C SER A 382 -22.25 11.71 -11.17
N TRP A 383 -22.14 10.62 -10.41
CA TRP A 383 -23.02 9.45 -10.47
C TRP A 383 -24.44 9.73 -9.95
N ASP A 384 -24.62 10.81 -9.18
CA ASP A 384 -25.89 11.09 -8.48
C ASP A 384 -27.03 11.55 -9.40
N ASP A 385 -26.73 11.81 -10.68
CA ASP A 385 -27.70 12.27 -11.66
C ASP A 385 -28.03 11.12 -12.64
N PRO A 386 -29.24 10.52 -12.53
CA PRO A 386 -29.64 9.39 -13.36
C PRO A 386 -29.64 9.69 -14.87
N GLU A 387 -29.78 10.96 -15.28
CA GLU A 387 -29.76 11.34 -16.70
C GLU A 387 -28.40 11.07 -17.36
N PHE A 388 -27.34 10.99 -16.55
CA PHE A 388 -25.99 10.77 -17.02
C PHE A 388 -25.50 9.32 -16.91
N ILE A 389 -26.34 8.40 -16.44
CA ILE A 389 -25.99 6.99 -16.30
C ILE A 389 -26.30 6.23 -17.58
N LEU A 390 -25.39 5.36 -18.01
CA LEU A 390 -25.65 4.41 -19.10
C LEU A 390 -26.27 3.13 -18.52
N PRO A 391 -27.45 2.70 -19.01
CA PRO A 391 -28.04 1.46 -18.54
C PRO A 391 -27.23 0.25 -19.02
N PRO A 392 -26.91 -0.72 -18.14
CA PRO A 392 -26.21 -1.93 -18.51
C PRO A 392 -27.12 -2.91 -19.26
N ARG A 393 -26.57 -3.55 -20.29
CA ARG A 393 -27.17 -4.72 -20.96
C ARG A 393 -26.31 -5.94 -20.71
N THR A 394 -26.86 -6.90 -19.96
CA THR A 394 -26.14 -8.11 -19.52
C THR A 394 -27.10 -9.18 -19.02
N ASP A 395 -26.60 -10.40 -18.85
CA ASP A 395 -27.27 -11.50 -18.13
C ASP A 395 -27.00 -11.45 -16.60
N ALA A 396 -26.08 -10.58 -16.15
CA ALA A 396 -25.82 -10.36 -14.73
C ALA A 396 -27.01 -9.67 -14.04
N PRO A 397 -27.21 -9.85 -12.72
CA PRO A 397 -28.31 -9.22 -12.01
C PRO A 397 -28.25 -7.69 -12.08
N ILE A 398 -29.37 -7.06 -12.45
CA ILE A 398 -29.55 -5.60 -12.48
C ILE A 398 -30.56 -5.23 -11.37
N PRO A 399 -30.26 -4.27 -10.48
CA PRO A 399 -31.21 -3.82 -9.47
C PRO A 399 -32.41 -3.08 -10.09
N LEU A 400 -33.45 -2.86 -9.28
CA LEU A 400 -34.73 -2.30 -9.73
C LEU A 400 -34.65 -0.93 -10.41
N ASN A 401 -33.67 -0.09 -10.03
CA ASN A 401 -33.46 1.21 -10.66
C ASN A 401 -32.90 1.11 -12.09
N GLY A 402 -32.23 0.00 -12.44
CA GLY A 402 -31.70 -0.22 -13.79
C GLY A 402 -30.38 0.50 -14.08
N ASP A 403 -29.77 1.16 -13.10
CA ASP A 403 -28.64 2.08 -13.31
C ASP A 403 -27.27 1.38 -13.36
N TRP A 404 -27.14 0.20 -12.78
CA TRP A 404 -25.88 -0.52 -12.64
C TRP A 404 -26.08 -2.04 -12.60
N ALA A 405 -25.01 -2.82 -12.75
CA ALA A 405 -25.07 -4.28 -12.73
C ALA A 405 -24.23 -4.87 -11.59
N MET A 406 -24.74 -5.93 -10.97
CA MET A 406 -24.03 -6.70 -9.96
C MET A 406 -23.09 -7.70 -10.64
N ILE A 407 -21.79 -7.45 -10.60
CA ILE A 407 -20.80 -8.27 -11.32
C ILE A 407 -20.26 -9.44 -10.51
N GLY A 408 -20.47 -9.44 -9.19
CA GLY A 408 -20.08 -10.55 -8.32
C GLY A 408 -20.09 -10.19 -6.85
N GLU A 409 -19.59 -11.12 -6.04
CA GLU A 409 -19.39 -10.93 -4.60
C GLU A 409 -17.97 -11.41 -4.24
N LEU A 410 -17.26 -10.65 -3.43
CA LEU A 410 -15.99 -11.05 -2.84
C LEU A 410 -16.25 -11.75 -1.51
N VAL A 411 -15.60 -12.89 -1.30
CA VAL A 411 -15.61 -13.63 -0.04
C VAL A 411 -14.18 -13.81 0.43
N ARG A 412 -13.93 -13.49 1.70
CA ARG A 412 -12.63 -13.70 2.34
C ARG A 412 -12.38 -15.19 2.54
N ASP A 413 -11.21 -15.65 2.12
CA ASP A 413 -10.70 -17.02 2.25
C ASP A 413 -9.30 -16.97 2.88
N GLY A 414 -9.26 -17.07 4.20
CA GLY A 414 -8.04 -16.80 4.99
C GLY A 414 -7.56 -15.36 4.80
N LYS A 415 -6.36 -15.19 4.24
CA LYS A 415 -5.79 -13.87 3.92
C LYS A 415 -6.17 -13.37 2.53
N LYS A 416 -6.75 -14.23 1.69
CA LYS A 416 -7.09 -13.90 0.31
C LYS A 416 -8.57 -13.58 0.15
N TYR A 417 -8.91 -13.01 -1.00
CA TYR A 417 -10.29 -12.85 -1.43
C TYR A 417 -10.50 -13.63 -2.72
N ARG A 418 -11.67 -14.27 -2.82
CA ARG A 418 -12.12 -14.91 -4.04
C ARG A 418 -13.45 -14.30 -4.48
N ALA A 419 -13.59 -14.11 -5.78
CA ALA A 419 -14.86 -13.77 -6.38
C ALA A 419 -15.77 -15.01 -6.41
N VAL A 420 -17.05 -14.80 -6.12
CA VAL A 420 -18.12 -15.78 -6.31
C VAL A 420 -19.24 -15.15 -7.13
N ALA A 421 -20.02 -16.00 -7.78
CA ALA A 421 -21.23 -15.55 -8.47
C ALA A 421 -22.15 -14.80 -7.50
N PRO A 422 -22.83 -13.74 -7.96
CA PRO A 422 -23.67 -12.93 -7.10
C PRO A 422 -24.78 -13.77 -6.46
N SER A 423 -24.91 -13.70 -5.14
CA SER A 423 -25.97 -14.40 -4.41
C SER A 423 -27.32 -13.69 -4.64
N GLN A 424 -28.37 -14.45 -4.98
CA GLN A 424 -29.73 -13.92 -5.20
C GLN A 424 -30.49 -13.62 -3.88
N LYS A 425 -29.80 -13.25 -2.80
CA LYS A 425 -30.45 -12.94 -1.52
C LYS A 425 -30.47 -11.46 -1.19
#